data_AF-A0AAD7UA88-F1
#
_entry.id   AF-A0AAD7UA88-F1
#
_cell.length_a   1.000
_cell.length_b   1.000
_cell.length_c   1.000
_cell.angle_alpha   90.00
_cell.angle_beta   90.00
_cell.angle_gamma   90.00
#
_symmetry.space_group_name_H-M   'P 1'
#
loop_
_entity.id
_entity.type
_entity.pdbx_description
1 polymer ?
#
loop_
_entity_poly.entity_id
_entity_poly.type
_entity_poly.pdbx_seq_one_letter_code
_entity_poly.pdbx_strand_id
1 'polypeptide(L)'
;MAARSVCVRSERFKFNAAHFVAFRGFRERLHGHNYTVGVRLVGPLGGDGYVMDFGEVKKMVRQLCEELNERFLCPAKSDVLRVGEDGSNVTLRCEDGAFFSFPRRPATSDS
;
A
#
# COMPACT_ATOMS: atom_id res chain seq x y z
N MET A 1 -1.83 21.15 26.53
CA MET A 1 -3.17 20.61 26.20
C MET A 1 -3.13 19.09 26.21
N ALA A 2 -4.21 18.42 26.62
CA ALA A 2 -4.27 16.95 26.63
C ALA A 2 -4.50 16.38 25.22
N ALA A 3 -3.70 15.40 24.82
CA ALA A 3 -3.87 14.70 23.55
C ALA A 3 -5.08 13.76 23.60
N ARG A 4 -5.76 13.63 22.46
CA ARG A 4 -6.88 12.70 22.24
C ARG A 4 -6.50 11.73 21.12
N SER A 5 -7.02 10.52 21.21
CA SER A 5 -6.89 9.52 20.15
C SER A 5 -8.26 9.26 19.53
N VAL A 6 -8.32 9.34 18.20
CA VAL A 6 -9.49 8.95 17.41
C VAL A 6 -9.09 7.87 16.42
N CYS A 7 -9.99 6.93 16.15
CA CYS A 7 -9.78 5.87 15.17
C CYS A 7 -10.88 5.95 14.10
N VAL A 8 -10.48 5.96 12.84
CA VAL A 8 -11.38 6.02 11.70
C VAL A 8 -11.23 4.72 10.90
N ARG A 9 -12.35 4.01 10.74
CA ARG A 9 -12.48 2.79 9.94
C ARG A 9 -13.72 2.91 9.06
N SER A 10 -13.68 2.28 7.91
CA SER A 10 -14.78 2.31 6.94
C SER A 10 -14.70 1.07 6.05
N GLU A 11 -15.84 0.54 5.62
CA GLU A 11 -15.91 -0.54 4.62
C GLU A 11 -15.36 -0.10 3.24
N ARG A 12 -15.23 1.22 3.03
CA ARG A 12 -14.62 1.81 1.83
C ARG A 12 -13.10 1.92 1.93
N PHE A 13 -12.51 1.70 3.09
CA PHE A 13 -11.06 1.71 3.27
C PHE A 13 -10.51 0.33 2.95
N LYS A 14 -10.55 -0.02 1.67
CA LYS A 14 -10.10 -1.32 1.19
C LYS A 14 -9.48 -1.22 -0.18
N PHE A 15 -8.55 -2.11 -0.45
CA PHE A 15 -7.95 -2.30 -1.77
C PHE A 15 -7.64 -3.79 -1.97
N ASN A 16 -7.80 -4.27 -3.19
CA ASN A 16 -7.50 -5.65 -3.54
C ASN A 16 -6.17 -5.69 -4.28
N ALA A 17 -5.21 -6.47 -3.80
CA ALA A 17 -3.88 -6.50 -4.42
C ALA A 17 -3.24 -7.89 -4.35
N ALA A 18 -2.42 -8.18 -5.36
CA ALA A 18 -1.55 -9.34 -5.39
C ALA A 18 -0.22 -9.03 -4.69
N HIS A 19 0.38 -10.02 -4.05
CA HIS A 19 1.68 -9.89 -3.38
C HIS A 19 2.33 -11.25 -3.15
N PHE A 20 3.58 -11.21 -2.71
CA PHE A 20 4.22 -12.30 -1.99
C PHE A 20 5.27 -11.72 -1.04
N VAL A 21 5.50 -12.41 0.07
CA VAL A 21 6.54 -12.16 1.04
C VAL A 21 7.78 -12.97 0.70
N ALA A 22 8.93 -12.31 0.79
CA ALA A 22 10.25 -12.93 0.69
C ALA A 22 11.18 -12.34 1.76
N PHE A 23 11.97 -13.21 2.38
CA PHE A 23 13.07 -12.88 3.27
C PHE A 23 14.15 -13.97 3.15
N ARG A 24 15.28 -13.82 3.83
CA ARG A 24 16.43 -14.72 3.63
C ARG A 24 16.06 -16.17 3.83
N GLY A 25 16.25 -16.98 2.79
CA GLY A 25 15.95 -18.42 2.80
C GLY A 25 14.47 -18.78 2.71
N PHE A 26 13.57 -17.82 2.45
CA PHE A 26 12.13 -18.07 2.33
C PHE A 26 11.45 -17.17 1.29
N ARG A 27 10.53 -17.78 0.54
CA ARG A 27 9.61 -17.07 -0.33
C ARG A 27 8.28 -17.83 -0.38
N GLU A 28 7.18 -17.12 -0.18
CA GLU A 28 5.85 -17.70 -0.38
C GLU A 28 5.40 -17.63 -1.85
N ARG A 29 4.36 -18.38 -2.21
CA ARG A 29 3.77 -18.30 -3.56
C ARG A 29 3.00 -16.99 -3.75
N LEU A 30 3.03 -16.46 -4.98
CA LEU A 30 2.21 -15.32 -5.39
C LEU A 30 0.73 -15.62 -5.13
N HIS A 31 0.04 -14.69 -4.47
CA HIS A 31 -1.38 -14.74 -4.21
C HIS A 31 -1.92 -13.32 -4.03
N GLY A 32 -3.14 -13.15 -3.51
CA GLY A 32 -3.70 -11.81 -3.26
C GLY A 32 -4.66 -11.78 -2.08
N HIS A 33 -4.98 -10.55 -1.65
CA HIS A 33 -5.89 -10.28 -0.53
C HIS A 33 -6.78 -9.08 -0.80
N ASN A 34 -7.88 -9.03 -0.06
CA ASN A 34 -8.71 -7.85 0.13
C ASN A 34 -8.23 -7.14 1.40
N TYR A 35 -7.34 -6.18 1.24
CA TYR A 35 -6.78 -5.42 2.35
C TYR A 35 -7.81 -4.42 2.88
N THR A 36 -7.80 -4.18 4.19
CA THR A 36 -8.57 -3.11 4.82
C THR A 36 -7.65 -2.18 5.59
N VAL A 37 -7.98 -0.89 5.61
CA VAL A 37 -7.16 0.15 6.23
C VAL A 37 -7.95 0.80 7.38
N GLY A 38 -7.27 1.01 8.50
CA GLY A 38 -7.78 1.79 9.61
C GLY A 38 -6.73 2.80 10.05
N VAL A 39 -7.15 4.02 10.35
CA VAL A 39 -6.24 5.10 10.75
C VAL A 39 -6.50 5.49 12.19
N ARG A 40 -5.43 5.65 12.96
CA ARG A 40 -5.45 6.24 14.29
C ARG A 40 -4.76 7.59 14.23
N LEU A 41 -5.46 8.63 14.67
CA LEU A 41 -4.92 9.98 14.80
C LEU A 41 -4.77 10.29 16.28
N VAL A 42 -3.66 10.92 16.63
CA VAL A 42 -3.35 11.33 18.00
C VAL A 42 -2.92 12.79 17.96
N GLY A 43 -3.62 13.64 18.71
CA GLY A 43 -3.34 15.07 18.73
C GLY A 43 -4.20 15.83 19.74
N PRO A 44 -3.89 17.10 20.01
CA PRO A 44 -4.78 17.96 20.77
C PRO A 44 -6.08 18.24 19.99
N LEU A 45 -7.11 18.73 20.67
CA LEU A 45 -8.28 19.26 19.99
C LEU A 45 -7.95 20.64 19.40
N GLY A 46 -8.41 20.90 18.18
CA GLY A 46 -8.44 22.21 17.56
C GLY A 46 -9.51 23.12 18.17
N GLY A 47 -9.57 24.36 17.70
CA GLY A 47 -10.57 25.35 18.15
C GLY A 47 -12.02 24.97 17.81
N ASP A 48 -12.20 24.06 16.85
CA ASP A 48 -13.46 23.46 16.43
C ASP A 48 -13.84 22.20 17.24
N GLY A 49 -12.98 21.78 18.17
CA GLY A 49 -13.19 20.60 19.01
C GLY A 49 -12.82 19.27 18.35
N TYR A 50 -12.22 19.26 17.15
CA TYR A 50 -11.76 18.03 16.48
C TYR A 50 -10.25 17.84 16.62
N VAL A 51 -9.80 16.58 16.63
CA VAL A 51 -8.38 16.26 16.38
C VAL A 51 -8.06 16.51 14.90
N MET A 52 -8.97 16.13 14.02
CA MET A 52 -8.97 16.37 12.58
C MET A 52 -10.38 16.11 12.04
N ASP A 53 -10.77 16.80 10.96
CA ASP A 53 -12.03 16.52 10.26
C ASP A 53 -12.04 15.08 9.68
N PHE A 54 -13.03 14.28 10.08
CA PHE A 54 -13.16 12.90 9.61
C PHE A 54 -13.50 12.78 8.12
N GLY A 55 -14.10 13.80 7.51
CA GLY A 55 -14.34 13.89 6.07
C GLY A 55 -13.04 13.94 5.28
N GLU A 56 -12.11 14.79 5.70
CA GLU A 56 -10.77 14.89 5.09
C GLU A 56 -9.97 13.60 5.28
N VAL A 57 -10.01 13.01 6.48
CA VAL A 57 -9.39 11.71 6.75
C VAL A 57 -9.95 10.63 5.82
N LYS A 58 -11.27 10.54 5.68
CA LYS A 58 -11.93 9.57 4.79
C LYS A 58 -11.55 9.78 3.33
N LYS A 59 -11.45 11.03 2.88
CA LYS A 59 -11.07 11.38 1.52
C LYS A 59 -9.65 10.91 1.20
N MET A 60 -8.68 11.26 2.05
CA MET A 60 -7.27 10.88 1.87
C MET A 60 -7.08 9.36 1.91
N VAL A 61 -7.64 8.68 2.91
CA VAL A 61 -7.48 7.22 3.04
C VAL A 61 -8.09 6.49 1.85
N ARG A 62 -9.24 6.96 1.34
CA ARG A 62 -9.85 6.39 0.13
C ARG A 62 -8.96 6.59 -1.10
N GLN A 63 -8.37 7.77 -1.28
CA GLN A 63 -7.45 8.03 -2.38
C GLN A 63 -6.23 7.09 -2.34
N LEU A 64 -5.63 6.90 -1.15
CA LEU A 64 -4.54 5.95 -0.97
C LEU A 64 -4.94 4.50 -1.26
N CYS A 65 -6.15 4.09 -0.87
CA CYS A 65 -6.65 2.76 -1.19
C CYS A 65 -6.81 2.59 -2.71
N GLU A 66 -7.34 3.59 -3.41
CA GLU A 66 -7.50 3.58 -4.87
C GLU A 66 -6.15 3.49 -5.60
N GLU A 67 -5.14 4.19 -5.09
CA GLU A 67 -3.77 4.09 -5.63
C GLU A 67 -3.17 2.70 -5.53
N LEU A 68 -3.59 1.88 -4.56
CA LEU A 68 -3.10 0.52 -4.35
C LEU A 68 -4.01 -0.57 -4.94
N ASN A 69 -5.25 -0.22 -5.29
CA ASN A 69 -6.25 -1.17 -5.74
C ASN A 69 -5.90 -1.76 -7.12
N GLU A 70 -6.14 -3.06 -7.27
CA GLU A 70 -5.90 -3.84 -8.49
C GLU A 70 -4.44 -3.82 -8.95
N ARG A 71 -3.50 -3.82 -7.99
CA ARG A 71 -2.07 -3.83 -8.28
C ARG A 71 -1.35 -5.04 -7.69
N PHE A 72 -0.14 -5.26 -8.18
CA PHE A 72 0.86 -6.07 -7.49
C PHE A 72 1.68 -5.16 -6.56
N LEU A 73 1.71 -5.49 -5.26
CA LEU A 73 2.54 -4.79 -4.27
C LEU A 73 3.98 -5.28 -4.40
N CYS A 74 4.80 -4.51 -5.11
CA CYS A 74 6.21 -4.83 -5.30
C CYS A 74 7.06 -4.36 -4.11
N PRO A 75 7.71 -5.27 -3.36
CA PRO A 75 8.62 -4.89 -2.28
C PRO A 75 9.98 -4.43 -2.85
N ALA A 76 9.98 -3.29 -3.54
CA ALA A 76 11.10 -2.80 -4.34
C ALA A 76 12.39 -2.51 -3.53
N LYS A 77 12.29 -2.42 -2.21
CA LYS A 77 13.41 -2.18 -1.28
C LYS A 77 13.86 -3.45 -0.54
N SER A 78 13.39 -4.63 -0.95
CA SER A 78 13.80 -5.91 -0.36
C SER A 78 15.28 -6.19 -0.59
N ASP A 79 15.98 -6.71 0.42
CA ASP A 79 17.39 -7.13 0.33
C ASP A 79 17.56 -8.55 -0.25
N VAL A 80 16.46 -9.26 -0.51
CA VAL A 80 16.45 -10.64 -1.04
C VAL A 80 15.83 -10.75 -2.44
N LEU A 81 15.46 -9.61 -3.04
CA LEU A 81 14.94 -9.55 -4.41
C LEU A 81 15.84 -8.68 -5.27
N ARG A 82 16.17 -9.18 -6.45
CA ARG A 82 16.76 -8.34 -7.51
C ARG A 82 15.63 -7.82 -8.38
N VAL A 83 15.34 -6.53 -8.24
CA VAL A 83 14.35 -5.82 -9.04
C VAL A 83 15.04 -5.21 -10.24
N GLY A 84 14.50 -5.44 -11.43
CA GLY A 84 14.98 -4.86 -12.67
C GLY A 84 13.85 -4.31 -13.51
N GLU A 85 14.20 -3.66 -14.61
CA GLU A 85 13.26 -3.23 -15.64
C GLU A 85 13.60 -3.93 -16.96
N ASP A 86 12.57 -4.35 -17.70
CA ASP A 86 12.68 -4.92 -19.04
C ASP A 86 11.56 -4.36 -19.91
N GLY A 87 11.91 -3.39 -20.77
CA GLY A 87 10.94 -2.64 -21.57
C GLY A 87 9.88 -1.95 -20.71
N SER A 88 8.62 -2.38 -20.86
CA SER A 88 7.49 -1.88 -20.09
C SER A 88 7.26 -2.61 -18.77
N ASN A 89 8.10 -3.58 -18.39
CA ASN A 89 7.86 -4.45 -17.24
C ASN A 89 8.85 -4.22 -16.11
N VAL A 90 8.39 -4.45 -14.87
CA VAL A 90 9.25 -4.72 -13.72
C VAL A 90 9.52 -6.21 -13.68
N THR A 91 10.78 -6.58 -13.46
CA THR A 91 11.19 -7.97 -13.27
C THR A 91 11.68 -8.19 -11.85
N LEU A 92 11.40 -9.38 -11.29
CA LEU A 92 11.86 -9.80 -9.97
C LEU A 92 12.58 -11.13 -10.08
N ARG A 93 13.78 -11.21 -9.50
CA ARG A 93 14.49 -12.47 -9.27
C ARG A 93 14.64 -12.73 -7.77
N CYS A 94 14.25 -13.92 -7.35
CA CYS A 94 14.30 -14.37 -5.96
C CYS A 94 15.56 -15.21 -5.68
N GLU A 95 15.91 -15.39 -4.39
CA GLU A 95 17.06 -16.20 -3.97
C GLU A 95 16.96 -17.67 -4.42
N ASP A 96 15.74 -18.21 -4.49
CA ASP A 96 15.44 -19.58 -4.94
C ASP A 96 15.51 -19.74 -6.48
N GLY A 97 15.86 -18.69 -7.21
CA GLY A 97 15.92 -18.67 -8.67
C GLY A 97 14.58 -18.38 -9.36
N ALA A 98 13.47 -18.22 -8.61
CA ALA A 98 12.19 -17.86 -9.19
C ALA A 98 12.26 -16.50 -9.91
N PHE A 99 11.50 -16.37 -10.99
CA PHE A 99 11.45 -15.17 -11.82
C PHE A 99 10.00 -14.72 -12.04
N PHE A 100 9.76 -13.42 -11.90
CA PHE A 100 8.48 -12.78 -12.20
C PHE A 100 8.68 -11.59 -13.13
N SER A 101 7.71 -11.34 -14.00
CA SER A 101 7.66 -10.16 -14.87
C SER A 101 6.24 -9.60 -14.85
N PHE A 102 6.10 -8.34 -14.45
CA PHE A 102 4.82 -7.64 -14.34
C PHE A 102 4.86 -6.35 -15.14
N PRO A 103 3.78 -5.96 -15.83
CA PRO A 103 3.69 -4.64 -16.46
C PRO A 103 3.92 -3.52 -15.45
N ARG A 104 4.71 -2.50 -15.83
CA ARG A 104 4.80 -1.26 -15.06
C ARG A 104 3.48 -0.53 -15.14
N ARG A 105 3.21 0.26 -14.10
CA ARG A 105 2.17 1.29 -14.19
C ARG A 105 2.51 2.19 -15.40
N PRO A 106 1.58 2.46 -16.32
CA PRO A 106 1.79 3.45 -17.35
C PRO A 106 2.20 4.77 -16.69
N ALA A 107 3.18 5.49 -17.24
CA ALA A 107 3.41 6.87 -16.83
C ALA A 107 2.09 7.62 -17.02
N THR A 108 1.46 8.04 -15.93
CA THR A 108 0.28 8.88 -16.02
C THR A 108 0.74 10.19 -16.63
N SER A 109 0.25 10.56 -17.81
CA SER A 109 0.24 11.96 -18.21
C SER A 109 -0.51 12.70 -17.12
N ASP A 110 0.17 13.61 -16.43
CA ASP A 110 -0.45 14.49 -15.44
C ASP A 110 -1.73 15.06 -16.05
N SER A 111 -2.87 14.75 -15.42
CA SER A 111 -4.18 15.33 -15.72
C SER A 111 -4.51 16.39 -14.69
#